data_AF-D0R2D7-F1
#
_entry.id   AF-D0R2D7-F1
#
_cell.length_a   1.000
_cell.length_b   1.000
_cell.length_c   1.000
_cell.angle_alpha   90.00
_cell.angle_beta   90.00
_cell.angle_gamma   90.00
#
_symmetry.space_group_name_H-M   'P 1'
#
loop_
_entity.id
_entity.type
_entity.pdbx_description
1 polymer ?
#
loop_
_entity_poly.entity_id
_entity_poly.type
_entity_poly.pdbx_seq_one_letter_code
_entity_poly.pdbx_strand_id
1 'polypeptide(L)'
;MEEKEVLKRLGFKEDENLGKVEQLKNYELSYAGGKESPNDYFYLTDKNNIDDLMSAYLKVLSTEQPVLPIFYYGRIAGWRAYLNPDLSTKDKKIRYEPPYIKIHEKDVQPGSTDELIYVPQSKKDKNGFTSADTRIERGHVLLGCASSFLPFKSFLKRVDYNKYSNIINTIPQFKRANGNHSKSHGQEYFEKIITDHKDLQFFYECEAIFARPTDKVPIGTRIRIVEVERQDNNADPTFVKNSDLSTQVFIPNCDYIKSENTVDDYRAFFIGGDLNSLKWK
;
A
#
# COMPACT_ATOMS: atom_id res chain seq x y z
N MET A 1 -11.40 16.62 -0.72
CA MET A 1 -12.26 16.51 -1.93
C MET A 1 -13.66 16.12 -1.47
N GLU A 2 -14.70 16.20 -2.31
CA GLU A 2 -15.99 15.57 -1.95
C GLU A 2 -15.90 14.07 -2.20
N GLU A 3 -16.52 13.24 -1.35
CA GLU A 3 -16.47 11.78 -1.47
C GLU A 3 -16.85 11.28 -2.87
N LYS A 4 -17.93 11.84 -3.43
CA LYS A 4 -18.41 11.48 -4.78
C LYS A 4 -17.36 11.70 -5.88
N GLU A 5 -16.53 12.74 -5.73
CA GLU A 5 -15.47 13.03 -6.70
C GLU A 5 -14.29 12.06 -6.51
N VAL A 6 -14.01 11.63 -5.27
CA VAL A 6 -13.06 10.54 -5.01
C VAL A 6 -13.55 9.24 -5.65
N LEU A 7 -14.81 8.84 -5.43
CA LEU A 7 -15.39 7.63 -6.00
C LEU A 7 -15.36 7.65 -7.53
N LYS A 8 -15.71 8.77 -8.15
CA LYS A 8 -15.55 9.00 -9.60
C LYS A 8 -14.12 8.73 -10.05
N ARG A 9 -13.12 9.28 -9.33
CA ARG A 9 -11.69 9.10 -9.65
C ARG A 9 -11.17 7.69 -9.41
N LEU A 10 -11.90 6.88 -8.65
CA LEU A 10 -11.64 5.45 -8.48
C LEU A 10 -12.38 4.60 -9.53
N GLY A 11 -13.07 5.23 -10.48
CA GLY A 11 -13.79 4.56 -11.57
C GLY A 11 -15.17 4.02 -11.17
N PHE A 12 -15.76 4.54 -10.09
CA PHE A 12 -17.11 4.17 -9.65
C PHE A 12 -18.17 5.10 -10.24
N LYS A 13 -19.32 4.53 -10.60
CA LYS A 13 -20.51 5.29 -11.01
C LYS A 13 -21.26 5.83 -9.78
N GLU A 14 -22.17 6.79 -10.00
CA GLU A 14 -22.85 7.54 -8.91
C GLU A 14 -23.62 6.65 -7.91
N ASP A 15 -24.07 5.46 -8.34
CA ASP A 15 -24.81 4.48 -7.53
C ASP A 15 -23.92 3.38 -6.91
N GLU A 16 -22.62 3.42 -7.18
CA GLU A 16 -21.64 2.49 -6.65
C GLU A 16 -20.92 3.06 -5.42
N ASN A 17 -20.47 2.17 -4.53
CA ASN A 17 -19.74 2.55 -3.33
C ASN A 17 -18.62 1.55 -3.05
N LEU A 18 -17.64 1.99 -2.26
CA LEU A 18 -16.47 1.19 -1.89
C LEU A 18 -16.82 -0.06 -1.07
N GLY A 19 -17.94 -0.06 -0.36
CA GLY A 19 -18.39 -1.22 0.43
C GLY A 19 -18.72 -2.46 -0.42
N LYS A 20 -18.92 -2.30 -1.73
CA LYS A 20 -19.10 -3.41 -2.69
C LYS A 20 -17.77 -4.07 -3.10
N VAL A 21 -16.62 -3.47 -2.79
CA VAL A 21 -15.30 -4.02 -3.11
C VAL A 21 -15.02 -5.19 -2.17
N GLU A 22 -14.70 -6.36 -2.72
CA GLU A 22 -14.52 -7.61 -1.97
C GLU A 22 -13.53 -7.48 -0.80
N GLN A 23 -12.40 -6.80 -1.02
CA GLN A 23 -11.38 -6.57 0.02
C GLN A 23 -11.82 -5.58 1.11
N LEU A 24 -12.86 -4.78 0.85
CA LEU A 24 -13.36 -3.76 1.79
C LEU A 24 -14.70 -4.14 2.44
N LYS A 25 -15.34 -5.23 2.01
CA LYS A 25 -16.72 -5.57 2.44
C LYS A 25 -16.88 -5.80 3.94
N ASN A 26 -15.81 -6.19 4.62
CA ASN A 26 -15.80 -6.47 6.06
C ASN A 26 -15.55 -5.21 6.91
N TYR A 27 -15.46 -4.04 6.29
CA TYR A 27 -15.27 -2.77 6.99
C TYR A 27 -16.49 -1.86 6.83
N GLU A 28 -16.77 -1.11 7.88
CA GLU A 28 -17.50 0.15 7.78
C GLU A 28 -16.51 1.22 7.30
N LEU A 29 -16.93 2.06 6.35
CA LEU A 29 -16.10 3.10 5.76
C LEU A 29 -16.67 4.46 6.10
N SER A 30 -15.82 5.35 6.63
CA SER A 30 -16.19 6.74 6.91
C SER A 30 -15.20 7.67 6.21
N TYR A 31 -15.67 8.45 5.25
CA TYR A 31 -14.81 9.37 4.51
C TYR A 31 -14.36 10.52 5.42
N ALA A 32 -13.05 10.72 5.54
CA ALA A 32 -12.46 11.73 6.41
C ALA A 32 -12.38 13.12 5.76
N GLY A 33 -12.74 13.24 4.49
CA GLY A 33 -12.66 14.47 3.71
C GLY A 33 -13.96 15.26 3.62
N GLY A 34 -13.87 16.40 2.95
CA GLY A 34 -15.05 17.22 2.62
C GLY A 34 -14.67 18.69 2.45
N LYS A 35 -15.66 19.58 2.51
CA LYS A 35 -15.42 21.04 2.45
C LYS A 35 -14.59 21.56 3.61
N GLU A 36 -14.71 20.93 4.77
CA GLU A 36 -14.09 21.37 6.02
C GLU A 36 -12.83 20.58 6.38
N SER A 37 -12.53 19.50 5.64
CA SER A 37 -11.38 18.64 5.89
C SER A 37 -10.60 18.39 4.59
N PRO A 38 -9.29 18.72 4.55
CA PRO A 38 -8.46 18.48 3.38
C PRO A 38 -8.07 17.00 3.20
N ASN A 39 -8.48 16.12 4.12
CA ASN A 39 -8.13 14.71 4.13
C ASN A 39 -8.82 13.96 2.97
N ASP A 40 -8.13 13.10 2.24
CA ASP A 40 -8.79 12.16 1.31
C ASP A 40 -8.35 10.74 1.62
N TYR A 41 -8.95 10.19 2.65
CA TYR A 41 -8.90 8.78 3.02
C TYR A 41 -10.21 8.40 3.70
N PHE A 42 -10.42 7.11 3.88
CA PHE A 42 -11.55 6.56 4.62
C PHE A 42 -11.01 5.94 5.90
N TYR A 43 -11.59 6.28 7.05
CA TYR A 43 -11.45 5.46 8.23
C TYR A 43 -12.15 4.13 7.99
N LEU A 44 -11.53 3.05 8.48
CA LEU A 44 -12.10 1.72 8.43
C LEU A 44 -12.33 1.21 9.84
N THR A 45 -13.52 0.65 10.06
CA THR A 45 -13.85 -0.07 11.30
C THR A 45 -14.25 -1.49 10.95
N ASP A 46 -13.71 -2.48 11.67
CA ASP A 46 -14.08 -3.88 11.49
C ASP A 46 -15.58 -4.07 11.79
N LYS A 47 -16.35 -4.65 10.86
CA LYS A 47 -17.77 -4.98 11.08
C LYS A 47 -17.98 -6.08 12.12
N ASN A 48 -16.98 -6.95 12.28
CA ASN A 48 -16.99 -8.08 13.20
C ASN A 48 -15.80 -7.96 14.15
N ASN A 49 -15.91 -8.51 15.36
CA ASN A 49 -14.75 -8.66 16.22
C ASN A 49 -13.76 -9.64 15.55
N ILE A 50 -12.51 -9.20 15.36
CA ILE A 50 -11.43 -9.99 14.77
C ILE A 50 -10.21 -10.10 15.71
N ASP A 51 -10.38 -9.83 17.00
CA ASP A 51 -9.30 -9.78 17.99
C ASP A 51 -8.53 -11.11 18.02
N ASP A 52 -9.23 -12.25 18.07
CA ASP A 52 -8.62 -13.58 18.06
C ASP A 52 -7.79 -13.83 16.80
N LEU A 53 -8.26 -13.39 15.64
CA LEU A 53 -7.55 -13.52 14.37
C LEU A 53 -6.29 -12.65 14.36
N MET A 54 -6.41 -11.41 14.82
CA MET A 54 -5.29 -10.47 14.93
C MET A 54 -4.22 -10.99 15.90
N SER A 55 -4.63 -11.53 17.05
CA SER A 55 -3.72 -12.16 18.01
C SER A 55 -3.05 -13.40 17.44
N ALA A 56 -3.77 -14.21 16.66
CA ALA A 56 -3.17 -15.35 15.96
C ALA A 56 -2.11 -14.91 14.93
N TYR A 57 -2.39 -13.86 14.14
CA TYR A 57 -1.39 -13.30 13.22
C TYR A 57 -0.17 -12.76 13.96
N LEU A 58 -0.36 -11.98 15.02
CA LEU A 58 0.73 -11.42 15.81
C LEU A 58 1.60 -12.53 16.40
N LYS A 59 0.98 -13.60 16.90
CA LYS A 59 1.70 -14.78 17.40
C LYS A 59 2.61 -15.37 16.33
N VAL A 60 2.07 -15.76 15.17
CA VAL A 60 2.85 -16.32 14.06
C VAL A 60 3.96 -15.36 13.62
N LEU A 61 3.65 -14.07 13.51
CA LEU A 61 4.63 -13.05 13.11
C LEU A 61 5.78 -12.92 14.13
N SER A 62 5.49 -13.04 15.42
CA SER A 62 6.47 -12.89 16.49
C SER A 62 7.34 -14.13 16.76
N THR A 63 6.85 -15.33 16.41
CA THR A 63 7.53 -16.59 16.72
C THR A 63 8.13 -17.30 15.50
N GLU A 64 7.47 -17.23 14.35
CA GLU A 64 7.84 -18.04 13.18
C GLU A 64 8.46 -17.19 12.07
N GLN A 65 7.75 -16.17 11.60
CA GLN A 65 8.19 -15.34 10.49
C GLN A 65 7.66 -13.91 10.61
N PRO A 66 8.51 -12.88 10.72
CA PRO A 66 8.07 -11.51 11.04
C PRO A 66 7.37 -10.77 9.90
N VAL A 67 7.16 -11.43 8.76
CA VAL A 67 6.41 -10.92 7.62
C VAL A 67 5.60 -12.05 6.97
N LEU A 68 4.31 -11.83 6.74
CA LEU A 68 3.43 -12.75 6.03
C LEU A 68 2.79 -12.06 4.81
N PRO A 69 2.68 -12.73 3.65
CA PRO A 69 1.98 -12.17 2.50
C PRO A 69 0.46 -12.12 2.71
N ILE A 70 -0.17 -11.11 2.13
CA ILE A 70 -1.63 -11.02 1.94
C ILE A 70 -1.91 -11.44 0.51
N PHE A 71 -2.66 -12.52 0.32
CA PHE A 71 -3.04 -13.01 -0.99
C PHE A 71 -4.44 -12.54 -1.37
N TYR A 72 -4.61 -12.16 -2.63
CA TYR A 72 -5.90 -11.87 -3.24
C TYR A 72 -5.93 -12.52 -4.62
N TYR A 73 -6.85 -13.46 -4.87
CA TYR A 73 -6.95 -14.17 -6.16
C TYR A 73 -5.61 -14.65 -6.76
N GLY A 74 -4.76 -15.29 -5.93
CA GLY A 74 -3.50 -15.89 -6.38
C GLY A 74 -2.33 -14.92 -6.58
N ARG A 75 -2.51 -13.61 -6.33
CA ARG A 75 -1.41 -12.62 -6.28
C ARG A 75 -1.15 -12.16 -4.84
N ILE A 76 0.07 -11.70 -4.58
CA ILE A 76 0.37 -10.96 -3.37
C ILE A 76 -0.20 -9.55 -3.55
N ALA A 77 -1.17 -9.19 -2.71
CA ALA A 77 -1.74 -7.86 -2.64
C ALA A 77 -1.06 -7.01 -1.57
N GLY A 78 -0.35 -7.62 -0.62
CA GLY A 78 0.39 -6.87 0.38
C GLY A 78 1.01 -7.72 1.47
N TRP A 79 1.24 -7.10 2.64
CA TRP A 79 2.06 -7.67 3.69
C TRP A 79 1.47 -7.40 5.07
N ARG A 80 1.57 -8.41 5.93
CA ARG A 80 1.50 -8.28 7.39
C ARG A 80 2.91 -8.33 7.92
N ALA A 81 3.25 -7.49 8.87
CA ALA A 81 4.56 -7.47 9.50
C ALA A 81 4.46 -7.18 10.99
N TYR A 82 5.29 -7.86 11.75
CA TYR A 82 5.59 -7.48 13.12
C TYR A 82 6.89 -6.68 13.12
N LEU A 83 6.76 -5.38 13.30
CA LEU A 83 7.85 -4.42 13.29
C LEU A 83 8.38 -4.29 14.71
N ASN A 84 9.47 -4.99 15.01
CA ASN A 84 10.12 -4.95 16.31
C ASN A 84 11.59 -4.54 16.12
N PRO A 85 12.05 -3.40 16.70
CA PRO A 85 13.42 -2.94 16.53
C PRO A 85 14.48 -3.96 17.00
N ASP A 86 14.15 -4.80 17.98
CA ASP A 86 15.06 -5.85 18.48
C ASP A 86 15.35 -6.93 17.43
N LEU A 87 14.41 -7.18 16.51
CA LEU A 87 14.60 -8.17 15.45
C LEU A 87 15.61 -7.71 14.39
N SER A 88 15.80 -6.39 14.21
CA SER A 88 16.74 -5.84 13.23
C SER A 88 18.21 -6.18 13.53
N THR A 89 18.52 -6.51 14.78
CA THR A 89 19.86 -6.84 15.26
C THR A 89 20.15 -8.35 15.25
N LYS A 90 19.11 -9.19 15.13
CA LYS A 90 19.22 -10.64 15.09
C LYS A 90 19.64 -11.13 13.69
N ASP A 91 20.41 -12.21 13.70
CA ASP A 91 21.39 -12.62 12.68
C ASP A 91 20.97 -12.51 11.19
N LYS A 92 21.88 -11.98 10.35
CA LYS A 92 21.70 -11.57 8.93
C LYS A 92 21.57 -12.73 7.93
N LYS A 93 21.33 -13.96 8.38
CA LYS A 93 21.49 -15.18 7.55
C LYS A 93 20.22 -15.70 6.89
N ILE A 94 19.05 -15.20 7.26
CA ILE A 94 17.80 -15.64 6.64
C ILE A 94 17.64 -14.91 5.30
N ARG A 95 17.83 -15.66 4.21
CA ARG A 95 17.46 -15.22 2.86
C ARG A 95 15.98 -15.49 2.68
N TYR A 96 15.18 -14.43 2.64
CA TYR A 96 13.82 -14.55 2.12
C TYR A 96 13.92 -14.69 0.60
N GLU A 97 13.52 -15.85 0.08
CA GLU A 97 13.31 -16.06 -1.35
C GLU A 97 11.86 -15.65 -1.67
N PRO A 98 11.65 -14.55 -2.39
CA PRO A 98 10.30 -14.16 -2.76
C PRO A 98 9.67 -15.21 -3.66
N PRO A 99 8.34 -15.42 -3.57
CA PRO A 99 7.65 -16.26 -4.52
C PRO A 99 7.90 -15.71 -5.93
N TYR A 100 8.38 -16.59 -6.81
CA TYR A 100 8.87 -16.30 -8.16
C TYR A 100 7.77 -15.71 -9.06
N ILE A 101 7.45 -14.42 -8.92
CA ILE A 101 6.71 -13.67 -9.93
C ILE A 101 7.75 -12.87 -10.70
N LYS A 102 8.38 -13.49 -11.71
CA LYS A 102 9.22 -12.78 -12.69
C LYS A 102 8.31 -12.33 -13.82
N ILE A 103 7.94 -11.04 -13.86
CA ILE A 103 7.51 -10.43 -15.12
C ILE A 103 8.79 -10.13 -15.90
N HIS A 104 8.91 -10.67 -17.13
CA HIS A 104 10.09 -10.39 -17.95
C HIS A 104 9.93 -9.02 -18.65
N GLU A 105 11.00 -8.22 -18.73
CA GLU A 105 11.02 -6.90 -19.40
C GLU A 105 10.44 -6.96 -20.83
N LYS A 106 10.60 -8.09 -21.53
CA LYS A 106 10.06 -8.34 -22.88
C LYS A 106 8.53 -8.41 -22.95
N ASP A 107 7.86 -8.67 -21.82
CA ASP A 107 6.40 -8.82 -21.74
C ASP A 107 5.74 -7.50 -21.29
N VAL A 108 6.53 -6.45 -21.04
CA VAL A 108 6.07 -5.13 -20.57
C VAL A 108 5.69 -4.25 -21.76
N GLN A 109 4.45 -3.75 -21.75
CA GLN A 109 3.93 -2.87 -22.79
C GLN A 109 4.42 -1.43 -22.61
N PRO A 110 4.94 -0.78 -23.67
CA PRO A 110 5.28 0.65 -23.61
C PRO A 110 4.06 1.52 -23.25
N GLY A 111 4.26 2.55 -22.43
CA GLY A 111 3.21 3.44 -21.94
C GLY A 111 2.35 2.85 -20.81
N SER A 112 2.72 1.71 -20.24
CA SER A 112 1.98 1.07 -19.14
C SER A 112 2.56 1.37 -17.75
N THR A 113 1.76 1.16 -16.71
CA THR A 113 2.22 1.16 -15.32
C THR A 113 3.27 0.09 -15.07
N ASP A 114 3.24 -1.02 -15.82
CA ASP A 114 4.27 -2.04 -15.74
C ASP A 114 5.61 -1.48 -16.25
N GLU A 115 5.63 -0.69 -17.34
CA GLU A 115 6.87 -0.03 -17.79
C GLU A 115 7.45 0.87 -16.69
N LEU A 116 6.61 1.68 -16.04
CA LEU A 116 7.03 2.53 -14.93
C LEU A 116 7.58 1.75 -13.74
N ILE A 117 7.05 0.57 -13.45
CA ILE A 117 7.46 -0.24 -12.29
C ILE A 117 8.69 -1.09 -12.62
N TYR A 118 8.69 -1.79 -13.74
CA TYR A 118 9.65 -2.84 -14.07
C TYR A 118 10.91 -2.32 -14.78
N VAL A 119 10.84 -1.20 -15.51
CA VAL A 119 11.98 -0.69 -16.31
C VAL A 119 12.79 0.35 -15.52
N PRO A 120 14.13 0.23 -15.41
CA PRO A 120 14.95 1.23 -14.71
C PRO A 120 14.82 2.64 -15.31
N GLN A 121 14.64 3.66 -14.45
CA GLN A 121 14.42 5.07 -14.85
C GLN A 121 15.58 5.69 -15.67
N SER A 122 16.76 5.06 -15.70
CA SER A 122 17.91 5.53 -16.48
C SER A 122 17.77 5.30 -17.99
N LYS A 123 16.84 4.43 -18.42
CA LYS A 123 16.43 4.34 -19.82
C LYS A 123 15.27 5.32 -20.01
N LYS A 124 15.51 6.45 -20.69
CA LYS A 124 14.40 7.23 -21.25
C LYS A 124 13.51 6.26 -22.03
N ASP A 125 12.27 6.20 -21.60
CA ASP A 125 11.15 5.55 -22.26
C ASP A 125 11.25 5.91 -23.73
N LYS A 126 11.20 4.92 -24.63
CA LYS A 126 11.25 5.19 -26.08
C LYS A 126 10.10 6.09 -26.55
N ASN A 127 9.12 6.35 -25.67
CA ASN A 127 7.95 7.20 -25.86
C ASN A 127 7.98 8.53 -25.07
N GLY A 128 9.05 8.82 -24.31
CA GLY A 128 9.26 10.14 -23.69
C GLY A 128 8.49 10.48 -22.41
N PHE A 129 8.00 9.49 -21.65
CA PHE A 129 7.22 9.71 -20.42
C PHE A 129 8.04 9.53 -19.14
N THR A 130 8.53 10.60 -18.53
CA THR A 130 9.18 10.45 -17.22
C THR A 130 8.15 10.24 -16.10
N SER A 131 8.56 9.67 -14.96
CA SER A 131 7.74 9.65 -13.74
C SER A 131 7.35 11.06 -13.25
N ALA A 132 8.04 12.11 -13.72
CA ALA A 132 7.64 13.50 -13.52
C ALA A 132 6.33 13.83 -14.27
N ASP A 133 6.14 13.26 -15.46
CA ASP A 133 5.04 13.57 -16.38
C ASP A 133 3.73 12.86 -16.03
N THR A 134 3.80 11.62 -15.52
CA THR A 134 2.62 10.77 -15.35
C THR A 134 2.06 10.77 -13.93
N ARG A 135 2.65 11.49 -12.98
CA ARG A 135 2.22 11.54 -11.56
C ARG A 135 1.97 10.18 -10.89
N ILE A 136 2.46 9.09 -11.49
CA ILE A 136 2.46 7.75 -10.92
C ILE A 136 3.88 7.47 -10.40
N GLU A 137 3.94 6.85 -9.23
CA GLU A 137 5.14 6.44 -8.53
C GLU A 137 5.11 4.95 -8.24
N ARG A 138 6.30 4.45 -7.90
CA ARG A 138 6.52 3.11 -7.35
C ARG A 138 6.20 3.14 -5.86
N GLY A 139 4.93 2.95 -5.53
CA GLY A 139 4.47 2.89 -4.15
C GLY A 139 4.89 1.57 -3.50
N HIS A 140 5.53 1.61 -2.34
CA HIS A 140 5.86 0.39 -1.61
C HIS A 140 4.65 -0.05 -0.78
N VAL A 141 4.35 -1.34 -0.68
CA VAL A 141 3.24 -1.81 0.19
C VAL A 141 3.77 -2.02 1.62
N LEU A 142 4.89 -2.73 1.76
CA LEU A 142 5.66 -2.77 3.00
C LEU A 142 6.54 -1.52 3.09
N LEU A 143 6.35 -0.76 4.17
CA LEU A 143 6.96 0.54 4.41
C LEU A 143 8.47 0.56 4.18
N GLY A 144 8.99 1.67 3.65
CA GLY A 144 10.40 1.80 3.29
C GLY A 144 11.36 1.66 4.48
N CYS A 145 10.94 2.07 5.68
CA CYS A 145 11.75 1.96 6.89
C CYS A 145 11.64 0.60 7.60
N ALA A 146 10.93 -0.39 7.03
CA ALA A 146 10.84 -1.74 7.58
C ALA A 146 12.22 -2.40 7.80
N SER A 147 13.26 -1.93 7.13
CA SER A 147 14.63 -2.44 7.30
C SER A 147 15.28 -2.06 8.62
N SER A 148 14.69 -1.11 9.34
CA SER A 148 15.01 -0.77 10.73
C SER A 148 14.38 -1.73 11.73
N PHE A 149 13.44 -2.58 11.31
CA PHE A 149 12.68 -3.49 12.18
C PHE A 149 12.83 -4.96 11.80
N LEU A 150 13.19 -5.25 10.55
CA LEU A 150 13.25 -6.62 10.02
C LEU A 150 14.70 -7.06 9.74
N PRO A 151 15.06 -8.31 10.03
CA PRO A 151 16.40 -8.83 9.76
C PRO A 151 16.68 -9.06 8.26
N PHE A 152 15.65 -9.05 7.41
CA PHE A 152 15.73 -9.40 5.99
C PHE A 152 16.03 -8.20 5.08
N LYS A 153 17.21 -7.58 5.24
CA LYS A 153 17.60 -6.46 4.37
C LYS A 153 17.57 -6.81 2.88
N SER A 154 17.74 -8.07 2.46
CA SER A 154 17.65 -8.46 1.04
C SER A 154 16.23 -8.41 0.48
N PHE A 155 15.22 -8.72 1.29
CA PHE A 155 13.80 -8.60 0.91
C PHE A 155 13.39 -7.15 0.72
N LEU A 156 13.96 -6.26 1.53
CA LEU A 156 13.66 -4.83 1.56
C LEU A 156 14.63 -3.99 0.71
N LYS A 157 15.77 -4.58 0.32
CA LYS A 157 16.74 -3.91 -0.54
C LYS A 157 15.98 -3.58 -1.81
N ARG A 158 15.94 -2.28 -2.10
CA ARG A 158 15.78 -1.76 -3.46
C ARG A 158 16.74 -2.58 -4.31
N VAL A 159 16.22 -3.56 -5.05
CA VAL A 159 16.97 -4.15 -6.15
C VAL A 159 17.48 -2.94 -6.93
N ASP A 160 18.80 -2.86 -7.13
CA ASP A 160 19.53 -1.69 -7.63
C ASP A 160 18.62 -0.72 -8.40
N TYR A 161 18.57 0.57 -8.02
CA TYR A 161 17.84 1.63 -8.73
C TYR A 161 18.05 1.59 -10.26
N ASN A 162 19.17 1.01 -10.68
CA ASN A 162 19.62 0.88 -12.06
C ASN A 162 19.31 -0.47 -12.74
N LYS A 163 18.74 -1.48 -12.05
CA LYS A 163 18.55 -2.82 -12.63
C LYS A 163 17.12 -3.35 -12.59
N TYR A 164 16.41 -3.36 -11.45
CA TYR A 164 15.00 -3.82 -11.37
C TYR A 164 14.32 -3.23 -10.12
N SER A 165 13.01 -2.98 -10.11
CA SER A 165 12.29 -2.64 -8.87
C SER A 165 12.07 -3.88 -7.99
N ASN A 166 11.74 -3.69 -6.72
CA ASN A 166 11.24 -4.79 -5.88
C ASN A 166 9.76 -5.05 -6.24
N ILE A 167 9.56 -5.74 -7.35
CA ILE A 167 8.26 -5.99 -7.98
C ILE A 167 7.25 -6.73 -7.08
N ILE A 168 7.75 -7.37 -6.03
CA ILE A 168 6.97 -8.10 -5.03
C ILE A 168 6.38 -7.15 -3.97
N ASN A 169 6.97 -5.96 -3.81
CA ASN A 169 6.58 -4.96 -2.81
C ASN A 169 6.20 -3.60 -3.42
N THR A 170 6.13 -3.50 -4.75
CA THR A 170 5.88 -2.23 -5.45
C THR A 170 4.59 -2.31 -6.26
N ILE A 171 3.73 -1.32 -6.09
CA ILE A 171 2.49 -1.15 -6.84
C ILE A 171 2.45 0.24 -7.50
N PRO A 172 1.68 0.42 -8.59
CA PRO A 172 1.46 1.74 -9.17
C PRO A 172 0.59 2.58 -8.24
N GLN A 173 1.12 3.70 -7.78
CA GLN A 173 0.39 4.66 -6.95
C GLN A 173 0.51 6.07 -7.51
N PHE A 174 -0.55 6.88 -7.41
CA PHE A 174 -0.43 8.32 -7.64
C PHE A 174 0.54 8.93 -6.62
N LYS A 175 1.33 9.93 -7.03
CA LYS A 175 2.26 10.70 -6.18
C LYS A 175 1.63 11.15 -4.86
N ARG A 176 0.40 11.64 -4.94
CA ARG A 176 -0.38 12.03 -3.76
C ARG A 176 -0.62 10.84 -2.83
N ALA A 177 -1.00 9.69 -3.39
CA ALA A 177 -1.32 8.50 -2.63
C ALA A 177 -0.10 7.90 -1.96
N ASN A 178 1.06 8.02 -2.59
CA ASN A 178 2.31 7.55 -2.06
C ASN A 178 2.90 8.51 -1.01
N GLY A 179 3.28 9.73 -1.40
CA GLY A 179 4.21 10.57 -0.63
C GLY A 179 3.64 11.83 0.02
N ASN A 180 2.32 12.05 0.00
CA ASN A 180 1.77 13.27 0.57
C ASN A 180 1.62 13.18 2.10
N HIS A 181 2.48 13.88 2.83
CA HIS A 181 2.56 13.86 4.30
C HIS A 181 1.98 15.11 4.99
N SER A 182 1.45 16.08 4.24
CA SER A 182 1.07 17.41 4.78
C SER A 182 -0.44 17.58 4.88
N LYS A 183 -1.08 18.03 3.80
CA LYS A 183 -2.52 17.97 3.62
C LYS A 183 -2.84 16.67 2.91
N SER A 184 -4.10 16.23 2.92
CA SER A 184 -4.52 15.30 1.87
C SER A 184 -3.80 13.94 1.94
N HIS A 185 -3.72 13.45 3.18
CA HIS A 185 -2.85 12.37 3.67
C HIS A 185 -2.78 11.16 2.73
N GLY A 186 -1.57 10.91 2.22
CA GLY A 186 -1.18 9.69 1.52
C GLY A 186 -0.63 8.64 2.49
N GLN A 187 -0.07 7.58 1.93
CA GLN A 187 0.52 6.47 2.67
C GLN A 187 1.66 6.94 3.58
N GLU A 188 2.56 7.80 3.10
CA GLU A 188 3.68 8.32 3.90
C GLU A 188 3.22 9.03 5.19
N TYR A 189 2.05 9.70 5.18
CA TYR A 189 1.50 10.33 6.39
C TYR A 189 1.27 9.31 7.52
N PHE A 190 0.66 8.16 7.19
CA PHE A 190 0.35 7.14 8.19
C PHE A 190 1.61 6.33 8.57
N GLU A 191 2.47 6.02 7.61
CA GLU A 191 3.77 5.36 7.88
C GLU A 191 4.71 6.22 8.73
N LYS A 192 4.49 7.54 8.76
CA LYS A 192 5.23 8.45 9.64
C LYS A 192 4.98 8.17 11.12
N ILE A 193 3.82 7.61 11.50
CA ILE A 193 3.54 7.15 12.87
C ILE A 193 4.64 6.20 13.35
N ILE A 194 4.97 5.19 12.53
CA ILE A 194 6.03 4.22 12.84
C ILE A 194 7.42 4.85 12.76
N THR A 195 7.63 5.73 11.78
CA THR A 195 8.93 6.38 11.56
C THR A 195 9.30 7.35 12.69
N ASP A 196 8.32 7.96 13.33
CA ASP A 196 8.51 8.89 14.46
C ASP A 196 8.63 8.15 15.80
N HIS A 197 8.27 6.86 15.87
CA HIS A 197 8.29 6.02 17.08
C HIS A 197 9.07 4.70 16.86
N LYS A 198 10.29 4.78 16.33
CA LYS A 198 11.07 3.59 15.91
C LYS A 198 11.52 2.68 17.05
N ASP A 199 11.46 3.17 18.28
CA ASP A 199 11.75 2.43 19.50
C ASP A 199 10.58 1.55 19.97
N LEU A 200 9.37 1.79 19.44
CA LEU A 200 8.18 1.00 19.73
C LEU A 200 8.03 -0.17 18.76
N GLN A 201 7.11 -1.08 19.11
CA GLN A 201 6.76 -2.24 18.32
C GLN A 201 5.39 -2.06 17.69
N PHE A 202 5.23 -2.51 16.45
CA PHE A 202 3.97 -2.37 15.72
C PHE A 202 3.60 -3.66 15.00
N PHE A 203 2.30 -3.95 15.00
CA PHE A 203 1.70 -4.75 13.95
C PHE A 203 1.36 -3.81 12.79
N TYR A 204 1.87 -4.15 11.61
CA TYR A 204 1.66 -3.41 10.39
C TYR A 204 1.00 -4.29 9.35
N GLU A 205 -0.07 -3.80 8.75
CA GLU A 205 -0.79 -4.45 7.68
C GLU A 205 -1.00 -3.45 6.56
N CYS A 206 -0.51 -3.76 5.37
CA CYS A 206 -0.72 -2.91 4.20
C CYS A 206 -1.09 -3.76 2.99
N GLU A 207 -2.13 -3.34 2.29
CA GLU A 207 -2.76 -4.12 1.23
C GLU A 207 -3.21 -3.23 0.09
N ALA A 208 -2.80 -3.59 -1.13
CA ALA A 208 -3.32 -3.04 -2.37
C ALA A 208 -4.76 -3.52 -2.58
N ILE A 209 -5.68 -2.58 -2.72
CA ILE A 209 -7.11 -2.84 -2.90
C ILE A 209 -7.46 -2.70 -4.37
N PHE A 210 -8.08 -3.72 -4.94
CA PHE A 210 -8.51 -3.74 -6.33
C PHE A 210 -10.04 -3.74 -6.40
N ALA A 211 -10.61 -2.90 -7.26
CA ALA A 211 -12.05 -2.91 -7.49
C ALA A 211 -12.52 -4.25 -8.07
N ARG A 212 -11.70 -4.87 -8.94
CA ARG A 212 -11.93 -6.23 -9.44
C ARG A 212 -10.64 -7.08 -9.38
N PRO A 213 -10.73 -8.40 -9.22
CA PRO A 213 -9.56 -9.29 -9.18
C PRO A 213 -8.62 -9.19 -10.39
N THR A 214 -9.17 -8.86 -11.55
CA THR A 214 -8.43 -8.77 -12.82
C THR A 214 -7.79 -7.41 -13.06
N ASP A 215 -8.04 -6.41 -12.21
CA ASP A 215 -7.47 -5.08 -12.38
C ASP A 215 -5.95 -5.12 -12.25
N LYS A 216 -5.27 -4.28 -13.03
CA LYS A 216 -3.80 -4.16 -12.99
C LYS A 216 -3.33 -3.15 -11.95
N VAL A 217 -4.09 -2.08 -11.75
CA VAL A 217 -3.76 -1.01 -10.81
C VAL A 217 -4.73 -1.05 -9.64
N PRO A 218 -4.26 -1.01 -8.38
CA PRO A 218 -5.16 -0.93 -7.24
C PRO A 218 -5.86 0.44 -7.18
N ILE A 219 -7.12 0.44 -6.76
CA ILE A 219 -7.90 1.65 -6.52
C ILE A 219 -7.51 2.35 -5.20
N GLY A 220 -6.63 1.75 -4.41
CA GLY A 220 -6.15 2.34 -3.16
C GLY A 220 -5.34 1.36 -2.33
N THR A 221 -4.93 1.84 -1.18
CA THR A 221 -4.14 1.07 -0.22
C THR A 221 -4.85 1.07 1.12
N ARG A 222 -5.10 -0.11 1.69
CA ARG A 222 -5.54 -0.25 3.08
C ARG A 222 -4.30 -0.32 3.96
N ILE A 223 -4.27 0.46 5.02
CA ILE A 223 -3.23 0.41 6.06
C ILE A 223 -3.89 0.16 7.41
N ARG A 224 -3.33 -0.76 8.18
CA ARG A 224 -3.60 -0.97 9.60
C ARG A 224 -2.28 -0.90 10.36
N ILE A 225 -2.21 -0.03 11.35
CA ILE A 225 -1.09 0.09 12.28
C ILE A 225 -1.69 -0.11 13.67
N VAL A 226 -1.14 -1.05 14.43
CA VAL A 226 -1.54 -1.25 15.82
C VAL A 226 -0.28 -1.31 16.67
N GLU A 227 -0.23 -0.51 17.72
CA GLU A 227 0.87 -0.56 18.68
C GLU A 227 0.86 -1.90 19.42
N VAL A 228 2.04 -2.46 19.60
CA VAL A 228 2.27 -3.73 20.26
C VAL A 228 3.18 -3.51 21.45
N GLU A 229 2.86 -4.15 22.57
CA GLU A 229 3.70 -4.18 23.76
C GLU A 229 4.13 -5.61 24.09
N ARG A 230 5.17 -5.70 24.92
CA ARG A 230 5.65 -6.95 25.47
C ARG A 230 6.01 -6.71 26.93
N GLN A 231 5.34 -7.41 27.84
CA GLN A 231 5.58 -7.21 29.27
C GLN A 231 7.00 -7.63 29.70
N ASP A 232 7.55 -8.66 29.08
CA ASP A 232 8.96 -9.07 29.20
C ASP A 232 9.46 -9.84 27.96
N ASN A 233 10.75 -10.19 27.91
CA ASN A 233 11.35 -10.87 26.76
C ASN A 233 10.79 -12.27 26.44
N ASN A 234 10.09 -12.89 27.39
CA ASN A 234 9.55 -14.24 27.29
C ASN A 234 8.03 -14.29 27.06
N ALA A 235 7.33 -13.18 27.30
CA ALA A 235 5.89 -13.07 27.07
C ALA A 235 5.53 -13.05 25.58
N ASP A 236 4.33 -13.51 25.24
CA ASP A 236 3.78 -13.28 23.90
C ASP A 236 3.47 -11.77 23.74
N PRO A 237 3.78 -11.16 22.59
CA PRO A 237 3.42 -9.76 22.35
C PRO A 237 1.90 -9.59 22.28
N THR A 238 1.41 -8.45 22.77
CA THR A 238 -0.02 -8.11 22.84
C THR A 238 -0.27 -6.72 22.26
N PHE A 239 -1.48 -6.50 21.73
CA PHE A 239 -1.87 -5.18 21.26
C PHE A 239 -2.12 -4.22 22.43
N VAL A 240 -1.59 -3.00 22.32
CA VAL A 240 -1.86 -1.93 23.26
C VAL A 240 -3.30 -1.46 23.07
N LYS A 241 -4.11 -1.53 24.14
CA LYS A 241 -5.50 -1.08 24.08
C LYS A 241 -5.58 0.43 24.08
N ASN A 242 -6.45 1.00 23.24
CA ASN A 242 -6.70 2.45 23.12
C ASN A 242 -5.43 3.27 22.82
N SER A 243 -4.50 2.72 22.04
CA SER A 243 -3.32 3.45 21.59
C SER A 243 -3.70 4.53 20.57
N ASP A 244 -3.28 5.77 20.82
CA ASP A 244 -3.43 6.90 19.89
C ASP A 244 -2.57 6.76 18.63
N LEU A 245 -1.62 5.80 18.63
CA LEU A 245 -0.78 5.47 17.48
C LEU A 245 -1.43 4.44 16.57
N SER A 246 -2.53 3.82 17.00
CA SER A 246 -3.22 2.80 16.22
C SER A 246 -4.18 3.43 15.23
N THR A 247 -4.12 3.00 13.97
CA THR A 247 -4.96 3.54 12.91
C THR A 247 -5.30 2.48 11.88
N GLN A 248 -6.47 2.63 11.26
CA GLN A 248 -6.91 1.78 10.17
C GLN A 248 -7.64 2.61 9.12
N VAL A 249 -7.07 2.64 7.92
CA VAL A 249 -7.53 3.53 6.85
C VAL A 249 -7.47 2.86 5.49
N PHE A 250 -8.31 3.36 4.58
CA PHE A 250 -8.18 3.15 3.14
C PHE A 250 -7.81 4.47 2.47
N ILE A 251 -6.74 4.44 1.68
CA ILE A 251 -6.15 5.58 1.01
C ILE A 251 -6.43 5.46 -0.49
N PRO A 252 -7.35 6.26 -1.06
CA PRO A 252 -7.71 6.23 -2.48
C PRO A 252 -6.53 6.44 -3.41
N ASN A 253 -6.36 5.61 -4.43
CA ASN A 253 -5.30 5.78 -5.42
C ASN A 253 -5.72 6.77 -6.52
N CYS A 254 -5.81 8.05 -6.16
CA CYS A 254 -6.13 9.14 -7.10
C CYS A 254 -5.28 10.38 -6.81
N ASP A 255 -5.35 11.38 -7.70
CA ASP A 255 -4.78 12.72 -7.48
C ASP A 255 -5.85 13.76 -7.09
N TYR A 256 -5.43 15.02 -6.84
CA TYR A 256 -6.31 16.14 -6.45
C TYR A 256 -6.62 17.13 -7.56
N ILE A 257 -5.98 16.98 -8.71
CA ILE A 257 -6.05 18.02 -9.72
C ILE A 257 -7.36 17.86 -10.48
N LYS A 258 -8.09 18.96 -10.66
CA LYS A 258 -9.25 18.97 -11.55
C LYS A 258 -8.78 18.49 -12.92
N SER A 259 -9.32 17.37 -13.33
CA SER A 259 -9.03 16.79 -14.64
C SER A 259 -10.34 16.65 -15.39
N GLU A 260 -10.26 16.71 -16.72
CA GLU A 260 -11.39 16.40 -17.60
C GLU A 260 -11.58 14.89 -17.78
N ASN A 261 -11.03 14.08 -16.87
CA ASN A 261 -11.20 12.64 -16.88
C ASN A 261 -12.62 12.29 -16.40
N THR A 262 -13.21 11.37 -17.14
CA THR A 262 -14.50 10.74 -16.86
C THR A 262 -14.32 9.52 -15.96
N VAL A 263 -15.42 8.95 -15.46
CA VAL A 263 -15.40 7.66 -14.74
C VAL A 263 -14.76 6.58 -15.61
N ASP A 264 -15.08 6.56 -16.90
CA ASP A 264 -14.61 5.54 -17.84
C ASP A 264 -13.11 5.65 -18.10
N ASP A 265 -12.55 6.87 -18.15
CA ASP A 265 -11.11 7.11 -18.28
C ASP A 265 -10.35 6.51 -17.07
N TYR A 266 -10.81 6.80 -15.85
CA TYR A 266 -10.26 6.21 -14.63
C TYR A 266 -10.42 4.69 -14.60
N ARG A 267 -11.58 4.19 -14.99
CA ARG A 267 -11.83 2.75 -14.99
C ARG A 267 -10.96 2.01 -15.99
N ALA A 268 -10.76 2.57 -17.19
CA ALA A 268 -9.83 2.04 -18.20
C ALA A 268 -8.40 1.99 -17.66
N PHE A 269 -7.95 3.04 -16.97
CA PHE A 269 -6.66 3.05 -16.29
C PHE A 269 -6.52 1.94 -15.25
N PHE A 270 -7.50 1.74 -14.36
CA PHE A 270 -7.40 0.69 -13.33
C PHE A 270 -7.40 -0.74 -13.91
N ILE A 271 -8.19 -0.97 -14.96
CA ILE A 271 -8.25 -2.27 -15.65
C ILE A 271 -6.95 -2.53 -16.42
N GLY A 272 -6.53 -1.58 -17.26
CA GLY A 272 -5.50 -1.80 -18.28
C GLY A 272 -4.09 -1.36 -17.88
N GLY A 273 -3.97 -0.49 -16.89
CA GLY A 273 -2.71 0.13 -16.49
C GLY A 273 -2.09 1.01 -17.60
N ASP A 274 -2.86 1.45 -18.59
CA ASP A 274 -2.37 2.32 -19.66
C ASP A 274 -2.34 3.77 -19.18
N LEU A 275 -1.14 4.37 -19.16
CA LEU A 275 -0.95 5.74 -18.71
C LEU A 275 -1.62 6.75 -19.65
N ASN A 276 -1.84 6.39 -20.91
CA ASN A 276 -2.53 7.28 -21.87
C ASN A 276 -4.04 7.30 -21.67
N SER A 277 -4.60 6.42 -20.84
CA SER A 277 -6.03 6.43 -20.49
C SER A 277 -6.41 7.66 -19.65
N LEU A 278 -5.44 8.36 -19.07
CA LEU A 278 -5.69 9.57 -18.28
C LEU A 278 -5.13 10.82 -18.96
N LYS A 279 -5.91 11.90 -18.90
CA LYS A 279 -5.47 13.25 -19.23
C LYS A 279 -4.68 13.81 -18.05
N TRP A 280 -3.37 13.98 -18.23
CA TRP A 280 -2.44 14.47 -17.21
C TRP A 280 -2.24 15.99 -17.20
N LYS A 281 -2.71 16.68 -18.25
CA LYS A 281 -2.58 18.12 -18.49
C LYS A 281 -3.95 18.76 -18.70
#